data_AF-A0A2M8H4A6-F1
#
_entry.id   AF-A0A2M8H4A6-F1
#
_cell.length_a   1.000
_cell.length_b   1.000
_cell.length_c   1.000
_cell.angle_alpha   90.00
_cell.angle_beta   90.00
_cell.angle_gamma   90.00
#
_symmetry.space_group_name_H-M   'P 1'
#
loop_
_entity.id
_entity.type
_entity.pdbx_description
1 polymer ?
#
loop_
_entity_poly.entity_id
_entity_poly.type
_entity_poly.pdbx_seq_one_letter_code
_entity_poly.pdbx_strand_id
1 'polypeptide(L)'
;MELVQSTTPISSLDRLARQLVIKLLGHLQQGQLVLRDGEASLTFGVAGSDLQAEVRVLDPAFYRRLLLGGSIAAGETWVEGLWTSQDPVTLVRLLARNMALLDRLERRFGWLSLPLNKLRHWSSRNTLTGSRVNIAAHYDLGNRLYQGFLDSHMQYSSAIYPTADATLEEGQQAKLRTICERLALGPDDHLLEIGTGWGGLAIYAARHYGCRVTTTTISQAQHDHARDWIAAAGLEERITLLLEDYRKLEGRYDKLVSIEMIEAVGHAFLPDYFRQLSRLLKPGGRLLI
;
A
#
# COMPACT_ATOMS: atom_id res chain seq x y z
N MET A 1 -25.93 8.46 21.15
CA MET A 1 -25.72 9.47 20.10
C MET A 1 -26.72 9.14 19.01
N GLU A 2 -27.88 9.82 19.04
CA GLU A 2 -28.96 9.60 18.06
C GLU A 2 -28.49 10.07 16.68
N LEU A 3 -28.53 9.17 15.70
CA LEU A 3 -28.33 9.51 14.29
C LEU A 3 -29.51 10.37 13.86
N VAL A 4 -29.32 11.69 13.86
CA VAL A 4 -30.21 12.63 13.18
C VAL A 4 -30.25 12.20 11.71
N GLN A 5 -31.36 11.60 11.28
CA GLN A 5 -31.62 11.35 9.88
C GLN A 5 -31.72 12.71 9.19
N SER A 6 -30.68 13.06 8.43
CA SER A 6 -30.65 14.20 7.53
C SER A 6 -31.82 14.07 6.53
N THR A 7 -32.89 14.83 6.74
CA THR A 7 -34.04 14.92 5.82
C THR A 7 -33.73 15.91 4.69
N THR A 8 -32.52 15.88 4.13
CA THR A 8 -32.18 16.77 3.02
C THR A 8 -32.88 16.26 1.76
N PRO A 9 -33.73 17.06 1.09
CA PRO A 9 -34.45 16.61 -0.09
C PRO A 9 -33.45 16.24 -1.20
N ILE A 10 -33.61 15.02 -1.75
CA ILE A 10 -32.74 14.49 -2.81
C ILE A 10 -32.76 15.45 -4.01
N SER A 11 -31.62 16.01 -4.38
CA SER A 11 -31.55 16.91 -5.53
C SER A 11 -31.86 16.15 -6.83
N SER A 12 -32.34 16.86 -7.86
CA SER A 12 -32.54 16.25 -9.20
C SER A 12 -31.24 15.67 -9.76
N LEU A 13 -30.09 16.24 -9.38
CA LEU A 13 -28.77 15.75 -9.77
C LEU A 13 -28.44 14.43 -9.07
N ASP A 14 -28.73 14.30 -7.78
CA ASP A 14 -28.50 13.07 -7.02
C ASP A 14 -29.43 11.94 -7.52
N ARG A 15 -30.68 12.26 -7.88
CA ARG A 15 -31.61 11.30 -8.50
C ARG A 15 -31.07 10.75 -9.83
N LEU A 16 -30.54 11.62 -10.69
CA LEU A 16 -29.95 11.21 -11.96
C LEU A 16 -28.67 10.37 -11.72
N ALA A 17 -27.79 10.82 -10.82
CA ALA A 17 -26.58 10.10 -10.47
C ALA A 17 -26.89 8.70 -9.92
N ARG A 18 -27.87 8.59 -9.03
CA ARG A 18 -28.38 7.33 -8.51
C ARG A 18 -28.83 6.37 -9.61
N GLN A 19 -29.62 6.85 -10.57
CA GLN A 19 -30.08 6.03 -11.70
C GLN A 19 -28.89 5.49 -12.52
N LEU A 20 -27.88 6.33 -12.76
CA LEU A 20 -26.68 5.92 -13.49
C LEU A 20 -25.87 4.88 -12.72
N VAL A 21 -25.67 5.07 -11.42
CA VAL A 21 -24.97 4.10 -10.55
C VAL A 21 -25.72 2.78 -10.52
N ILE A 22 -27.04 2.79 -10.32
CA ILE A 22 -27.88 1.56 -10.36
C ILE A 22 -27.73 0.84 -11.70
N LYS A 23 -27.77 1.58 -12.82
CA LYS A 23 -27.59 1.00 -14.16
C LYS A 23 -26.21 0.36 -14.32
N LEU A 24 -25.17 0.99 -13.77
CA LEU A 24 -23.80 0.45 -13.79
C LEU A 24 -23.70 -0.82 -12.94
N LEU A 25 -24.24 -0.82 -11.72
CA LEU A 25 -24.30 -1.99 -10.84
C LEU A 25 -25.08 -3.15 -11.46
N GLY A 26 -26.06 -2.87 -12.33
CA GLY A 26 -26.74 -3.90 -13.14
C GLY A 26 -25.81 -4.72 -14.05
N HIS A 27 -24.57 -4.29 -14.27
CA HIS A 27 -23.56 -5.03 -15.04
C HIS A 27 -22.54 -5.77 -14.16
N LEU A 28 -22.79 -5.89 -12.85
CA LEU A 28 -21.97 -6.70 -11.95
C LEU A 28 -22.07 -8.17 -12.36
N GLN A 29 -20.94 -8.84 -12.57
CA GLN A 29 -20.90 -10.21 -13.11
C GLN A 29 -20.31 -11.22 -12.14
N GLN A 30 -19.49 -10.78 -11.18
CA GLN A 30 -18.83 -11.68 -10.22
C GLN A 30 -19.22 -11.30 -8.80
N GLY A 31 -19.92 -12.17 -8.08
CA GLY A 31 -20.43 -11.89 -6.74
C GLY A 31 -21.78 -11.17 -6.72
N GLN A 32 -22.24 -10.85 -5.51
CA GLN A 32 -23.51 -10.17 -5.26
C GLN A 32 -23.29 -8.88 -4.45
N LEU A 33 -23.99 -7.82 -4.82
CA LEU A 33 -24.06 -6.58 -4.06
C LEU A 33 -25.50 -6.30 -3.66
N VAL A 34 -25.75 -6.08 -2.37
CA VAL A 34 -26.99 -5.51 -1.86
C VAL A 34 -26.76 -4.02 -1.58
N LEU A 35 -27.54 -3.17 -2.23
CA LEU A 35 -27.56 -1.73 -2.01
C LEU A 35 -28.83 -1.37 -1.22
N ARG A 36 -28.66 -0.94 0.03
CA ARG A 36 -29.71 -0.38 0.86
C ARG A 36 -29.72 1.13 0.72
N ASP A 37 -30.85 1.68 0.28
CA ASP A 37 -31.03 3.11 0.05
C ASP A 37 -32.40 3.54 0.57
N GLY A 38 -32.41 4.09 1.80
CA GLY A 38 -33.64 4.26 2.57
C GLY A 38 -34.32 2.91 2.85
N GLU A 39 -35.61 2.81 2.53
CA GLU A 39 -36.38 1.56 2.62
C GLU A 39 -36.15 0.61 1.44
N ALA A 40 -35.54 1.10 0.35
CA ALA A 40 -35.27 0.29 -0.83
C ALA A 40 -34.08 -0.65 -0.59
N SER A 41 -34.24 -1.90 -1.00
CA SER A 41 -33.17 -2.89 -1.05
C SER A 41 -33.04 -3.40 -2.49
N LEU A 42 -31.93 -3.05 -3.14
CA LEU A 42 -31.64 -3.43 -4.52
C LEU A 42 -30.50 -4.45 -4.54
N THR A 43 -30.69 -5.55 -5.26
CA THR A 43 -29.68 -6.60 -5.37
C THR A 43 -29.13 -6.67 -6.79
N PHE A 44 -27.81 -6.73 -6.91
CA PHE A 44 -27.08 -6.77 -8.17
C PHE A 44 -26.11 -7.96 -8.21
N GLY A 45 -25.78 -8.43 -9.40
CA GLY A 45 -24.86 -9.54 -9.61
C GLY A 45 -25.52 -10.91 -9.56
N VAL A 46 -24.75 -11.92 -9.18
CA VAL A 46 -25.15 -13.34 -9.24
C VAL A 46 -25.68 -13.78 -7.88
N ALA A 47 -26.94 -14.23 -7.85
CA ALA A 47 -27.57 -14.71 -6.62
C ALA A 47 -26.88 -15.98 -6.09
N GLY A 48 -26.67 -16.03 -4.76
CA GLY A 48 -26.06 -17.18 -4.09
C GLY A 48 -24.54 -17.30 -4.26
N SER A 49 -23.85 -16.25 -4.75
CA SER A 49 -22.39 -16.27 -4.85
C SER A 49 -21.72 -16.39 -3.48
N ASP A 50 -20.52 -16.96 -3.48
CA ASP A 50 -19.58 -16.98 -2.35
C ASP A 50 -19.26 -15.58 -1.81
N LEU A 51 -19.22 -14.57 -2.69
CA LEU A 51 -18.83 -13.21 -2.38
C LEU A 51 -20.06 -12.29 -2.39
N GLN A 52 -20.49 -11.88 -1.20
CA GLN A 52 -21.68 -11.05 -1.02
C GLN A 52 -21.34 -9.83 -0.18
N ALA A 53 -21.51 -8.64 -0.76
CA ALA A 53 -21.28 -7.38 -0.06
C ALA A 53 -22.59 -6.62 0.13
N GLU A 54 -22.64 -5.80 1.17
CA GLU A 54 -23.74 -4.84 1.40
C GLU A 54 -23.17 -3.42 1.47
N VAL A 55 -23.83 -2.48 0.79
CA VAL A 55 -23.62 -1.05 0.92
C VAL A 55 -24.92 -0.43 1.41
N ARG A 56 -24.84 0.40 2.45
CA ARG A 56 -25.95 1.22 2.93
C ARG A 56 -25.66 2.69 2.66
N VAL A 57 -26.50 3.32 1.86
CA VAL A 57 -26.44 4.75 1.59
C VAL A 57 -27.12 5.49 2.74
N LEU A 58 -26.39 6.42 3.34
CA LEU A 58 -26.85 7.27 4.43
C LEU A 58 -27.18 8.68 3.92
N ASP A 59 -26.51 9.13 2.87
CA ASP A 59 -26.75 10.40 2.20
C ASP A 59 -26.70 10.24 0.66
N PRO A 60 -27.74 10.67 -0.08
CA PRO A 60 -27.80 10.61 -1.55
C PRO A 60 -26.66 11.32 -2.29
N ALA A 61 -25.99 12.30 -1.67
CA ALA A 61 -24.84 12.98 -2.26
C ALA A 61 -23.69 12.02 -2.63
N PHE A 62 -23.65 10.84 -1.99
CA PHE A 62 -22.77 9.73 -2.34
C PHE A 62 -22.78 9.44 -3.85
N TYR A 63 -23.95 9.29 -4.47
CA TYR A 63 -24.05 8.89 -5.87
C TYR A 63 -23.40 9.87 -6.82
N ARG A 64 -23.67 11.17 -6.61
CA ARG A 64 -23.07 12.24 -7.40
C ARG A 64 -21.56 12.27 -7.24
N ARG A 65 -21.06 12.19 -6.00
CA ARG A 65 -19.62 12.24 -5.70
C ARG A 65 -18.89 11.02 -6.24
N LEU A 66 -19.48 9.84 -6.14
CA LEU A 66 -18.94 8.61 -6.71
C LEU A 66 -18.74 8.74 -8.23
N LEU A 67 -19.72 9.28 -8.97
CA LEU A 67 -19.59 9.44 -10.42
C LEU A 67 -18.54 10.48 -10.82
N LEU A 68 -18.39 11.56 -10.04
CA LEU A 68 -17.45 12.65 -10.36
C LEU A 68 -16.01 12.37 -9.92
N GLY A 69 -15.83 11.70 -8.79
CA GLY A 69 -14.52 11.46 -8.18
C GLY A 69 -14.05 10.00 -8.17
N GLY A 70 -14.85 9.08 -8.72
CA GLY A 70 -14.48 7.68 -8.87
C GLY A 70 -14.14 6.98 -7.55
N SER A 71 -13.14 6.10 -7.60
CA SER A 71 -12.66 5.31 -6.46
C SER A 71 -12.19 6.15 -5.27
N ILE A 72 -11.56 7.31 -5.52
CA ILE A 72 -11.12 8.24 -4.46
C ILE A 72 -12.33 8.78 -3.70
N ALA A 73 -13.32 9.32 -4.42
CA ALA A 73 -14.53 9.85 -3.78
C ALA A 73 -15.33 8.75 -3.07
N ALA A 74 -15.30 7.51 -3.56
CA ALA A 74 -15.90 6.39 -2.82
C ALA A 74 -15.30 6.25 -1.41
N GLY A 75 -13.98 6.32 -1.27
CA GLY A 75 -13.30 6.29 0.03
C GLY A 75 -13.57 7.53 0.88
N GLU A 76 -13.47 8.74 0.31
CA GLU A 76 -13.74 10.00 1.03
C GLU A 76 -15.17 10.03 1.60
N THR A 77 -16.15 9.67 0.77
CA THR A 77 -17.57 9.64 1.17
C THR A 77 -17.88 8.58 2.23
N TRP A 78 -17.07 7.51 2.32
CA TRP A 78 -17.15 6.55 3.42
C TRP A 78 -16.62 7.14 4.73
N VAL A 79 -15.46 7.79 4.70
CA VAL A 79 -14.88 8.48 5.87
C VAL A 79 -15.80 9.59 6.38
N GLU A 80 -16.46 10.31 5.47
CA GLU A 80 -17.44 11.34 5.80
C GLU A 80 -18.82 10.80 6.25
N GLY A 81 -19.04 9.49 6.16
CA GLY A 81 -20.27 8.85 6.64
C GLY A 81 -21.49 8.98 5.70
N LEU A 82 -21.28 9.26 4.41
CA LEU A 82 -22.37 9.32 3.41
C LEU A 82 -22.86 7.91 3.02
N TRP A 83 -22.05 6.89 3.25
CA TRP A 83 -22.43 5.48 3.11
C TRP A 83 -21.59 4.61 4.03
N THR A 84 -22.05 3.38 4.27
CA THR A 84 -21.35 2.40 5.10
C THR A 84 -21.45 0.99 4.53
N SER A 85 -20.56 0.11 4.97
CA SER A 85 -20.59 -1.33 4.71
C SER A 85 -20.16 -2.05 5.98
N GLN A 86 -20.83 -3.15 6.31
CA GLN A 86 -20.48 -3.96 7.49
C GLN A 86 -19.16 -4.71 7.29
N ASP A 87 -18.82 -5.01 6.03
CA ASP A 87 -17.58 -5.65 5.65
C ASP A 87 -16.99 -4.95 4.40
N PRO A 88 -16.27 -3.83 4.61
CA PRO A 88 -15.59 -3.13 3.53
C PRO A 88 -14.58 -4.01 2.78
N VAL A 89 -14.00 -5.03 3.43
CA VAL A 89 -13.04 -5.94 2.80
C VAL A 89 -13.73 -6.78 1.74
N THR A 90 -14.89 -7.36 2.07
CA THR A 90 -15.69 -8.12 1.11
C THR A 90 -16.20 -7.23 -0.03
N LEU A 91 -16.58 -5.98 0.26
CA LEU A 91 -16.93 -5.01 -0.78
C LEU A 91 -15.76 -4.72 -1.72
N VAL A 92 -14.57 -4.43 -1.20
CA VAL A 92 -13.37 -4.17 -2.02
C VAL A 92 -13.01 -5.40 -2.86
N ARG A 93 -13.10 -6.62 -2.30
CA ARG A 93 -12.90 -7.87 -3.05
C ARG A 93 -13.90 -8.00 -4.21
N LEU A 94 -15.17 -7.68 -3.96
CA LEU A 94 -16.22 -7.71 -4.98
C LEU A 94 -15.92 -6.72 -6.11
N LEU A 95 -15.54 -5.50 -5.75
CA LEU A 95 -15.16 -4.46 -6.70
C LEU A 95 -13.91 -4.84 -7.51
N ALA A 96 -12.90 -5.44 -6.87
CA ALA A 96 -11.69 -5.93 -7.53
C ALA A 96 -11.98 -7.06 -8.53
N ARG A 97 -12.87 -8.00 -8.19
CA ARG A 97 -13.34 -9.04 -9.14
C ARG A 97 -14.07 -8.45 -10.36
N ASN A 98 -14.65 -7.25 -10.21
CA ASN A 98 -15.36 -6.54 -11.27
C ASN A 98 -14.60 -5.30 -11.77
N MET A 99 -13.26 -5.30 -11.69
CA MET A 99 -12.43 -4.13 -12.04
C MET A 99 -12.68 -3.60 -13.46
N ALA A 100 -12.98 -4.47 -14.43
CA ALA A 100 -13.37 -4.03 -15.78
C ALA A 100 -14.66 -3.17 -15.83
N LEU A 101 -15.56 -3.32 -14.85
CA LEU A 101 -16.72 -2.43 -14.69
C LEU A 101 -16.29 -1.06 -14.16
N LEU A 102 -15.36 -1.03 -13.20
CA LEU A 102 -14.80 0.20 -12.63
C LEU A 102 -13.99 0.97 -13.68
N ASP A 103 -13.14 0.28 -14.43
CA ASP A 103 -12.34 0.88 -15.51
C ASP A 103 -13.24 1.53 -16.58
N ARG A 104 -14.40 0.92 -16.88
CA ARG A 104 -15.38 1.50 -17.81
C ARG A 104 -16.02 2.76 -17.25
N LEU A 105 -16.28 2.81 -15.95
CA LEU A 105 -16.80 3.99 -15.26
C LEU A 105 -15.75 5.11 -15.25
N GLU A 106 -14.52 4.80 -14.83
CA GLU A 106 -13.40 5.74 -14.81
C GLU A 106 -13.05 6.24 -16.21
N ARG A 107 -13.09 5.41 -17.27
CA ARG A 107 -12.86 5.89 -18.64
C ARG A 107 -13.98 6.79 -19.16
N ARG A 108 -15.23 6.51 -18.78
CA ARG A 108 -16.42 7.21 -19.29
C ARG A 108 -16.70 8.53 -18.57
N PHE A 109 -16.27 8.67 -17.32
CA PHE A 109 -16.49 9.86 -16.50
C PHE A 109 -15.19 10.50 -15.99
N GLY A 110 -14.06 9.81 -16.05
CA GLY A 110 -12.76 10.33 -15.60
C GLY A 110 -12.29 11.54 -16.38
N TRP A 111 -12.76 11.77 -17.61
CA TRP A 111 -12.49 13.01 -18.34
C TRP A 111 -13.04 14.28 -17.65
N LEU A 112 -14.01 14.14 -16.75
CA LEU A 112 -14.50 15.23 -15.90
C LEU A 112 -13.57 15.54 -14.70
N SER A 113 -12.66 14.63 -14.35
CA SER A 113 -11.69 14.75 -13.22
C SER A 113 -10.21 14.75 -13.65
N LEU A 114 -9.93 14.50 -14.95
CA LEU A 114 -8.58 14.44 -15.55
C LEU A 114 -7.65 15.65 -15.27
N PRO A 115 -8.09 16.93 -15.25
CA PRO A 115 -7.16 18.03 -15.05
C PRO A 115 -6.62 18.13 -13.61
N LEU A 116 -7.42 17.79 -12.59
CA LEU A 116 -7.02 17.88 -11.18
C LEU A 116 -6.06 16.75 -10.76
N ASN A 117 -6.30 15.52 -11.21
CA ASN A 117 -5.44 14.38 -10.88
C ASN A 117 -4.05 14.48 -11.54
N LYS A 118 -3.97 14.98 -12.78
CA LYS A 118 -2.67 15.20 -13.47
C LYS A 118 -1.82 16.26 -12.78
N LEU A 119 -2.41 17.36 -12.31
CA LEU A 119 -1.71 18.41 -11.57
C LEU A 119 -1.21 17.92 -10.20
N ARG A 120 -2.01 17.11 -9.50
CA ARG A 120 -1.62 16.48 -8.23
C ARG A 120 -0.49 15.46 -8.40
N HIS A 121 -0.54 14.65 -9.47
CA HIS A 121 0.55 13.72 -9.82
C HIS A 121 1.84 14.43 -10.28
N TRP A 122 1.72 15.62 -10.89
CA TRP A 122 2.89 16.40 -11.29
C TRP A 122 3.62 16.99 -10.07
N SER A 123 2.85 17.40 -9.04
CA SER A 123 3.36 17.85 -7.73
C SER A 123 3.94 16.72 -6.87
N SER A 124 3.64 15.45 -7.16
CA SER A 124 4.07 14.28 -6.37
C SER A 124 5.13 13.42 -7.10
N ARG A 125 5.84 13.98 -8.08
CA ARG A 125 6.90 13.26 -8.80
C ARG A 125 7.99 12.82 -7.83
N ASN A 126 8.48 11.60 -8.02
CA ASN A 126 9.54 10.97 -7.21
C ASN A 126 10.94 11.56 -7.47
N THR A 127 11.03 12.89 -7.46
CA THR A 127 12.29 13.65 -7.49
C THR A 127 12.98 13.54 -6.13
N LEU A 128 14.31 13.70 -6.06
CA LEU A 128 15.08 13.65 -4.81
C LEU A 128 14.45 14.49 -3.68
N THR A 129 14.03 15.71 -4.00
CA THR A 129 13.40 16.62 -3.02
C THR A 129 11.97 16.19 -2.67
N GLY A 130 11.17 15.77 -3.67
CA GLY A 130 9.78 15.33 -3.44
C GLY A 130 9.67 14.03 -2.64
N SER A 131 10.57 13.07 -2.86
CA SER A 131 10.59 11.79 -2.13
C SER A 131 10.75 12.02 -0.63
N ARG A 132 11.68 12.90 -0.22
CA ARG A 132 11.94 13.22 1.20
C ARG A 132 10.73 13.86 1.87
N VAL A 133 10.07 14.80 1.20
CA VAL A 133 8.89 15.52 1.73
C VAL A 133 7.69 14.56 1.89
N ASN A 134 7.43 13.72 0.89
CA ASN A 134 6.31 12.77 0.94
C ASN A 134 6.49 11.70 2.03
N ILE A 135 7.72 11.22 2.24
CA ILE A 135 8.02 10.20 3.24
C ILE A 135 8.00 10.77 4.66
N ALA A 136 8.54 11.98 4.88
CA ALA A 136 8.46 12.65 6.19
C ALA A 136 7.01 12.84 6.64
N ALA A 137 6.14 13.32 5.74
CA ALA A 137 4.73 13.56 6.05
C ALA A 137 3.91 12.28 6.35
N HIS A 138 4.33 11.10 5.89
CA HIS A 138 3.60 9.84 6.09
C HIS A 138 4.03 9.05 7.33
N TYR A 139 5.27 9.18 7.80
CA TYR A 139 5.74 8.46 8.98
C TYR A 139 5.78 9.31 10.27
N ASP A 140 5.58 10.63 10.17
CA ASP A 140 5.40 11.52 11.34
C ASP A 140 4.08 11.30 12.09
N LEU A 141 3.10 10.58 11.51
CA LEU A 141 1.93 10.07 12.23
C LEU A 141 2.29 9.09 13.36
N GLY A 142 3.56 8.64 13.42
CA GLY A 142 4.24 8.11 14.60
C GLY A 142 4.37 6.59 14.63
N ASN A 143 5.53 6.10 15.07
CA ASN A 143 5.81 4.66 15.29
C ASN A 143 4.75 3.96 16.15
N ARG A 144 4.10 4.69 17.07
CA ARG A 144 3.05 4.18 17.95
C ARG A 144 1.82 3.66 17.20
N LEU A 145 1.44 4.31 16.09
CA LEU A 145 0.31 3.84 15.27
C LEU A 145 0.64 2.47 14.67
N TYR A 146 1.82 2.36 14.05
CA TYR A 146 2.29 1.15 13.39
C TYR A 146 2.50 -0.01 14.37
N GLN A 147 3.03 0.26 15.57
CA GLN A 147 3.14 -0.73 16.65
C GLN A 147 1.80 -1.33 17.07
N GLY A 148 0.68 -0.65 16.81
CA GLY A 148 -0.66 -1.16 17.14
C GLY A 148 -1.15 -2.29 16.25
N PHE A 149 -0.54 -2.51 15.08
CA PHE A 149 -1.02 -3.53 14.12
C PHE A 149 0.10 -4.27 13.35
N LEU A 150 1.36 -3.86 13.46
CA LEU A 150 2.50 -4.60 12.90
C LEU A 150 3.04 -5.64 13.87
N ASP A 151 3.86 -6.55 13.33
CA ASP A 151 4.61 -7.51 14.12
C ASP A 151 5.73 -6.82 14.92
N SER A 152 6.37 -7.58 15.83
CA SER A 152 7.44 -7.05 16.69
C SER A 152 8.67 -6.52 15.92
N HIS A 153 8.84 -6.90 14.65
CA HIS A 153 9.92 -6.41 13.79
C HIS A 153 9.51 -5.22 12.91
N MET A 154 8.32 -4.67 13.15
CA MET A 154 7.80 -3.48 12.47
C MET A 154 7.85 -3.62 10.94
N GLN A 155 7.50 -4.79 10.41
CA GLN A 155 7.53 -5.06 8.98
C GLN A 155 6.26 -4.56 8.30
N TYR A 156 6.33 -3.38 7.68
CA TYR A 156 5.25 -2.86 6.83
C TYR A 156 5.44 -3.28 5.37
N SER A 157 5.41 -4.61 5.15
CA SER A 157 5.49 -5.26 3.84
C SER A 157 4.72 -6.59 3.90
N SER A 158 4.44 -7.20 2.76
CA SER A 158 3.79 -8.51 2.71
C SER A 158 4.59 -9.58 3.47
N ALA A 159 3.88 -10.38 4.27
CA ALA A 159 4.39 -11.60 4.91
C ALA A 159 4.34 -12.80 3.94
N ILE A 160 5.06 -13.89 4.27
CA ILE A 160 4.96 -15.19 3.59
C ILE A 160 4.45 -16.21 4.61
N TYR A 161 3.18 -16.60 4.53
CA TYR A 161 2.58 -17.52 5.49
C TYR A 161 2.96 -18.97 5.16
N PRO A 162 3.69 -19.69 6.04
CA PRO A 162 4.07 -21.08 5.79
C PRO A 162 2.89 -22.06 5.88
N THR A 163 1.82 -21.68 6.59
CA THR A 163 0.56 -22.43 6.73
C THR A 163 -0.61 -21.44 6.76
N ALA A 164 -1.84 -21.93 6.59
CA ALA A 164 -3.04 -21.08 6.62
C ALA A 164 -3.33 -20.48 8.00
N ASP A 165 -2.87 -21.13 9.07
CA ASP A 165 -3.10 -20.73 10.46
C ASP A 165 -1.92 -19.96 11.08
N ALA A 166 -0.86 -19.70 10.30
CA ALA A 166 0.33 -19.03 10.79
C ALA A 166 0.02 -17.58 11.22
N THR A 167 0.66 -17.14 12.30
CA THR A 167 0.52 -15.76 12.79
C THR A 167 1.21 -14.76 11.86
N LEU A 168 0.93 -13.47 12.05
CA LEU A 168 1.63 -12.40 11.31
C LEU A 168 3.13 -12.47 11.57
N GLU A 169 3.54 -12.67 12.82
CA GLU A 169 4.94 -12.80 13.23
C GLU A 169 5.61 -13.98 12.51
N GLU A 170 4.98 -15.15 12.49
CA GLU A 170 5.49 -16.34 11.79
C GLU A 170 5.61 -16.07 10.28
N GLY A 171 4.62 -15.40 9.69
CA GLY A 171 4.64 -15.01 8.28
C GLY A 171 5.76 -14.02 7.94
N GLN A 172 6.02 -13.04 8.81
CA GLN A 172 7.11 -12.08 8.61
C GLN A 172 8.47 -12.74 8.80
N GLN A 173 8.64 -13.61 9.79
CA GLN A 173 9.87 -14.38 9.98
C GLN A 173 10.15 -15.30 8.78
N ALA A 174 9.14 -15.99 8.27
CA ALA A 174 9.26 -16.83 7.09
C ALA A 174 9.62 -16.00 5.84
N LYS A 175 9.09 -14.77 5.70
CA LYS A 175 9.51 -13.82 4.65
C LYS A 175 11.00 -13.49 4.76
N LEU A 176 11.45 -13.05 5.94
CA LEU A 176 12.84 -12.66 6.18
C LEU A 176 13.81 -13.81 5.87
N ARG A 177 13.51 -15.02 6.37
CA ARG A 177 14.26 -16.23 6.04
C ARG A 177 14.32 -16.49 4.53
N THR A 178 13.16 -16.46 3.87
CA THR A 178 13.05 -16.73 2.42
C THR A 178 13.88 -15.74 1.60
N ILE A 179 13.89 -14.47 1.98
CA ILE A 179 14.71 -13.43 1.32
C ILE A 179 16.19 -13.77 1.45
N CYS A 180 16.67 -14.06 2.67
CA CYS A 180 18.06 -14.39 2.90
C CYS A 180 18.50 -15.68 2.17
N GLU A 181 17.64 -16.70 2.16
CA GLU A 181 17.88 -17.97 1.46
C GLU A 181 17.93 -17.79 -0.06
N ARG A 182 17.02 -17.00 -0.65
CA ARG A 182 17.03 -16.73 -2.10
C ARG A 182 18.27 -15.96 -2.55
N LEU A 183 18.75 -15.04 -1.71
CA LEU A 183 20.03 -14.36 -1.91
C LEU A 183 21.23 -15.30 -1.70
N ALA A 184 21.02 -16.48 -1.11
CA ALA A 184 22.07 -17.37 -0.62
C ALA A 184 23.10 -16.56 0.20
N LEU A 185 22.59 -15.84 1.20
CA LEU A 185 23.43 -15.05 2.10
C LEU A 185 24.32 -15.97 2.94
N GLY A 186 25.60 -15.60 3.02
CA GLY A 186 26.58 -16.18 3.93
C GLY A 186 27.30 -15.12 4.76
N PRO A 187 28.14 -15.54 5.72
CA PRO A 187 28.81 -14.63 6.66
C PRO A 187 29.83 -13.69 6.01
N ASP A 188 30.37 -14.08 4.84
CA ASP A 188 31.35 -13.28 4.10
C ASP A 188 30.72 -12.28 3.13
N ASP A 189 29.38 -12.32 2.95
CA ASP A 189 28.69 -11.42 2.05
C ASP A 189 28.55 -10.01 2.64
N HIS A 190 28.64 -9.00 1.77
CA HIS A 190 28.15 -7.66 2.05
C HIS A 190 26.81 -7.43 1.32
N LEU A 191 25.73 -7.37 2.10
CA LEU A 191 24.37 -7.08 1.67
C LEU A 191 24.12 -5.57 1.61
N LEU A 192 23.56 -5.08 0.51
CA LEU A 192 22.88 -3.79 0.45
C LEU A 192 21.36 -3.96 0.54
N GLU A 193 20.74 -3.30 1.51
CA GLU A 193 19.29 -3.14 1.61
C GLU A 193 18.90 -1.71 1.21
N ILE A 194 18.02 -1.60 0.22
CA ILE A 194 17.42 -0.32 -0.17
C ILE A 194 16.02 -0.26 0.44
N GLY A 195 15.82 0.70 1.35
CA GLY A 195 14.59 0.85 2.13
C GLY A 195 14.68 0.11 3.46
N THR A 196 15.40 0.68 4.43
CA THR A 196 15.59 0.10 5.77
C THR A 196 14.29 -0.27 6.49
N GLY A 197 13.20 0.43 6.21
CA GLY A 197 12.01 0.39 7.06
C GLY A 197 12.43 0.74 8.49
N TRP A 198 12.07 -0.11 9.46
CA TRP A 198 12.49 0.03 10.85
C TRP A 198 13.73 -0.83 11.21
N GLY A 199 14.39 -1.44 10.23
CA GLY A 199 15.64 -2.20 10.42
C GLY A 199 15.48 -3.72 10.59
N GLY A 200 14.25 -4.24 10.50
CA GLY A 200 13.97 -5.66 10.79
C GLY A 200 14.73 -6.64 9.88
N LEU A 201 14.88 -6.37 8.58
CA LEU A 201 15.68 -7.24 7.69
C LEU A 201 17.18 -7.11 7.96
N ALA A 202 17.71 -5.89 8.10
CA ALA A 202 19.13 -5.69 8.39
C ALA A 202 19.56 -6.44 9.66
N ILE A 203 18.79 -6.30 10.74
CA ILE A 203 19.02 -6.99 12.01
C ILE A 203 18.91 -8.51 11.82
N TYR A 204 17.87 -8.98 11.13
CA TYR A 204 17.67 -10.41 10.89
C TYR A 204 18.83 -11.03 10.09
N ALA A 205 19.22 -10.41 8.98
CA ALA A 205 20.31 -10.89 8.13
C ALA A 205 21.64 -10.92 8.88
N ALA A 206 22.01 -9.84 9.56
CA ALA A 206 23.25 -9.76 10.33
C ALA A 206 23.28 -10.77 11.49
N ARG A 207 22.15 -10.97 12.19
CA ARG A 207 22.06 -11.91 13.33
C ARG A 207 22.08 -13.37 12.90
N HIS A 208 21.32 -13.73 11.86
CA HIS A 208 21.10 -15.14 11.50
C HIS A 208 22.09 -15.67 10.45
N TYR A 209 22.61 -14.80 9.57
CA TYR A 209 23.53 -15.19 8.50
C TYR A 209 24.94 -14.65 8.72
N GLY A 210 25.13 -13.74 9.68
CA GLY A 210 26.44 -13.19 10.00
C GLY A 210 27.05 -12.36 8.87
N CYS A 211 26.25 -11.89 7.90
CA CYS A 211 26.74 -11.03 6.84
C CYS A 211 26.98 -9.60 7.36
N ARG A 212 27.67 -8.79 6.55
CA ARG A 212 27.68 -7.34 6.71
C ARG A 212 26.48 -6.75 5.99
N VAL A 213 25.81 -5.77 6.58
CA VAL A 213 24.67 -5.09 5.97
C VAL A 213 24.96 -3.60 5.86
N THR A 214 24.76 -3.03 4.68
CA THR A 214 24.52 -1.60 4.52
C THR A 214 23.05 -1.42 4.22
N THR A 215 22.36 -0.58 4.97
CA THR A 215 20.93 -0.31 4.78
C THR A 215 20.69 1.19 4.70
N THR A 216 19.80 1.63 3.81
CA THR A 216 19.52 3.06 3.62
C THR A 216 18.04 3.38 3.70
N THR A 217 17.73 4.52 4.32
CA THR A 217 16.40 5.14 4.30
C THR A 217 16.53 6.64 4.07
N ILE A 218 15.44 7.28 3.65
CA ILE A 218 15.32 8.74 3.57
C ILE A 218 14.39 9.31 4.65
N SER A 219 13.85 8.45 5.52
CA SER A 219 13.02 8.83 6.67
C SER A 219 13.85 8.93 7.93
N GLN A 220 13.85 10.11 8.55
CA GLN A 220 14.54 10.35 9.82
C GLN A 220 13.97 9.48 10.94
N ALA A 221 12.63 9.35 11.03
CA ALA A 221 11.97 8.55 12.07
C ALA A 221 12.31 7.05 11.99
N GLN A 222 12.39 6.51 10.76
CA GLN A 222 12.82 5.14 10.52
C GLN A 222 14.30 4.94 10.85
N HIS A 223 15.15 5.89 10.44
CA HIS A 223 16.56 5.87 10.76
C HIS A 223 16.81 5.88 12.27
N ASP A 224 16.17 6.79 13.01
CA ASP A 224 16.36 6.87 14.46
C ASP A 224 15.90 5.58 15.17
N HIS A 225 14.76 5.02 14.75
CA HIS A 225 14.30 3.75 15.31
C HIS A 225 15.25 2.59 14.98
N ALA A 226 15.67 2.47 13.71
CA ALA A 226 16.59 1.42 13.28
C ALA A 226 17.94 1.53 14.00
N ARG A 227 18.48 2.74 14.18
CA ARG A 227 19.71 3.00 14.94
C ARG A 227 19.59 2.46 16.36
N ASP A 228 18.53 2.84 17.07
CA ASP A 228 18.35 2.45 18.47
C ASP A 228 18.18 0.93 18.59
N TRP A 229 17.49 0.29 17.64
CA TRP A 229 17.30 -1.15 17.64
C TRP A 229 18.57 -1.93 17.25
N ILE A 230 19.38 -1.44 16.30
CA ILE A 230 20.69 -2.00 15.94
C ILE A 230 21.63 -1.96 17.15
N ALA A 231 21.68 -0.84 17.86
CA ALA A 231 22.48 -0.68 19.07
C ALA A 231 22.01 -1.62 20.19
N ALA A 232 20.70 -1.68 20.45
CA ALA A 232 20.12 -2.61 21.42
C ALA A 232 20.38 -4.10 21.07
N ALA A 233 20.53 -4.42 19.79
CA ALA A 233 20.88 -5.76 19.32
C ALA A 233 22.39 -6.05 19.32
N GLY A 234 23.24 -5.05 19.57
CA GLY A 234 24.71 -5.17 19.55
C GLY A 234 25.29 -5.43 18.15
N LEU A 235 24.65 -4.92 17.10
CA LEU A 235 25.00 -5.22 15.70
C LEU A 235 25.67 -4.05 14.95
N GLU A 236 26.11 -3.02 15.66
CA GLU A 236 26.70 -1.80 15.08
C GLU A 236 27.95 -2.08 14.22
N GLU A 237 28.76 -3.09 14.59
CA GLU A 237 29.94 -3.51 13.82
C GLU A 237 29.60 -4.25 12.52
N ARG A 238 28.35 -4.75 12.39
CA ARG A 238 27.90 -5.51 11.21
C ARG A 238 26.94 -4.73 10.32
N ILE A 239 26.28 -3.70 10.86
CA ILE A 239 25.24 -2.95 10.16
C ILE A 239 25.66 -1.49 10.04
N THR A 240 25.85 -1.03 8.81
CA THR A 240 25.96 0.38 8.46
C THR A 240 24.58 0.91 8.07
N LEU A 241 24.02 1.79 8.91
CA LEU A 241 22.77 2.48 8.65
C LEU A 241 23.04 3.85 8.03
N LEU A 242 22.40 4.13 6.89
CA LEU A 242 22.53 5.38 6.15
C LEU A 242 21.19 6.14 6.11
N LEU A 243 21.25 7.46 6.31
CA LEU A 243 20.16 8.38 6.01
C LEU A 243 20.39 9.02 4.64
N GLU A 244 20.43 8.20 3.60
CA GLU A 244 20.75 8.61 2.25
C GLU A 244 19.77 8.07 1.21
N ASP A 245 19.62 8.81 0.11
CA ASP A 245 18.84 8.36 -1.02
C ASP A 245 19.62 7.29 -1.81
N TYR A 246 18.98 6.16 -2.13
CA TYR A 246 19.62 5.05 -2.84
C TYR A 246 20.31 5.46 -4.15
N ARG A 247 19.83 6.53 -4.79
CA ARG A 247 20.40 7.10 -6.04
C ARG A 247 21.81 7.64 -5.87
N LYS A 248 22.21 7.97 -4.64
CA LYS A 248 23.53 8.51 -4.30
C LYS A 248 24.51 7.47 -3.79
N LEU A 249 24.02 6.28 -3.45
CA LEU A 249 24.89 5.22 -2.92
C LEU A 249 26.02 4.88 -3.90
N GLU A 250 27.15 4.52 -3.34
CA GLU A 250 28.34 4.10 -4.06
C GLU A 250 28.84 2.73 -3.56
N GLY A 251 29.90 2.23 -4.18
CA GLY A 251 30.50 0.94 -3.84
C GLY A 251 30.00 -0.24 -4.67
N ARG A 252 30.28 -1.44 -4.15
CA ARG A 252 29.95 -2.73 -4.77
C ARG A 252 29.62 -3.75 -3.69
N TYR A 253 28.48 -4.40 -3.81
CA TYR A 253 27.92 -5.33 -2.82
C TYR A 253 27.77 -6.72 -3.43
N ASP A 254 27.92 -7.76 -2.61
CA ASP A 254 27.77 -9.15 -3.04
C ASP A 254 26.30 -9.46 -3.33
N LYS A 255 25.41 -8.91 -2.50
CA LYS A 255 23.96 -9.12 -2.57
C LYS A 255 23.24 -7.78 -2.45
N LEU A 256 22.09 -7.66 -3.11
CA LEU A 256 21.21 -6.50 -3.01
C LEU A 256 19.77 -6.96 -2.78
N VAL A 257 19.07 -6.29 -1.88
CA VAL A 257 17.64 -6.47 -1.65
C VAL A 257 16.91 -5.14 -1.64
N SER A 258 15.73 -5.11 -2.24
CA SER A 258 14.83 -3.97 -2.18
C SER A 258 13.38 -4.43 -2.11
N ILE A 259 12.78 -4.38 -0.93
CA ILE A 259 11.43 -4.90 -0.67
C ILE A 259 10.41 -3.79 -0.87
N GLU A 260 9.45 -3.97 -1.79
CA GLU A 260 8.28 -3.08 -1.96
C GLU A 260 8.62 -1.58 -2.08
N MET A 261 9.81 -1.29 -2.64
CA MET A 261 10.26 0.07 -2.96
C MET A 261 9.94 0.45 -4.41
N ILE A 262 9.77 -0.54 -5.30
CA ILE A 262 9.61 -0.32 -6.74
C ILE A 262 8.33 0.47 -7.06
N GLU A 263 7.31 0.31 -6.25
CA GLU A 263 6.01 0.99 -6.28
C GLU A 263 6.19 2.50 -6.07
N ALA A 264 7.11 2.88 -5.18
CA ALA A 264 7.43 4.28 -4.89
C ALA A 264 8.34 4.92 -5.94
N VAL A 265 9.05 4.13 -6.78
CA VAL A 265 9.96 4.65 -7.81
C VAL A 265 9.22 5.45 -8.87
N GLY A 266 8.08 4.93 -9.32
CA GLY A 266 7.28 5.47 -10.42
C GLY A 266 7.80 5.02 -11.80
N HIS A 267 6.88 4.69 -12.70
CA HIS A 267 7.16 4.02 -13.98
C HIS A 267 8.29 4.67 -14.81
N ALA A 268 8.32 6.01 -14.89
CA ALA A 268 9.30 6.76 -15.67
C ALA A 268 10.76 6.61 -15.16
N PHE A 269 10.94 6.26 -13.88
CA PHE A 269 12.26 6.16 -13.24
C PHE A 269 12.76 4.71 -13.07
N LEU A 270 11.95 3.71 -13.47
CA LEU A 270 12.34 2.30 -13.39
C LEU A 270 13.66 1.99 -14.12
N PRO A 271 13.94 2.53 -15.34
CA PRO A 271 15.22 2.29 -16.01
C PRO A 271 16.43 2.77 -15.20
N ASP A 272 16.34 3.94 -14.57
CA ASP A 272 17.42 4.51 -13.76
C ASP A 272 17.59 3.77 -12.44
N TYR A 273 16.47 3.35 -11.85
CA TYR A 273 16.47 2.50 -10.66
C TYR A 273 17.24 1.19 -10.90
N PHE A 274 16.89 0.40 -11.92
CA PHE A 274 17.61 -0.83 -12.24
C PHE A 274 19.07 -0.59 -12.64
N ARG A 275 19.37 0.53 -13.32
CA ARG A 275 20.76 0.91 -13.64
C ARG A 275 21.57 1.15 -12.37
N GLN A 276 20.98 1.84 -11.38
CA GLN A 276 21.62 2.07 -10.10
C GLN A 276 21.84 0.75 -9.34
N LEU A 277 20.86 -0.14 -9.29
CA LEU A 277 21.01 -1.46 -8.65
C LEU A 277 22.13 -2.28 -9.32
N SER A 278 22.13 -2.33 -10.65
CA SER A 278 23.15 -3.04 -11.43
C SER A 278 24.55 -2.47 -11.19
N ARG A 279 24.68 -1.13 -11.10
CA ARG A 279 25.94 -0.47 -10.76
C ARG A 279 26.43 -0.88 -9.37
N LEU A 280 25.55 -1.02 -8.38
CA LEU A 280 25.93 -1.35 -7.01
C LEU A 280 26.23 -2.85 -6.81
N LEU A 281 25.80 -3.72 -7.72
CA LEU A 281 25.99 -5.16 -7.59
C LEU A 281 27.36 -5.60 -8.17
N LYS A 282 28.08 -6.47 -7.45
CA LYS A 282 29.29 -7.12 -7.97
C LYS A 282 28.95 -8.07 -9.13
N PRO A 283 29.87 -8.33 -10.08
CA PRO A 283 29.71 -9.41 -11.05
C PRO A 283 29.44 -10.74 -10.35
N GLY A 284 28.41 -11.47 -10.77
CA GLY A 284 27.96 -12.72 -10.14
C GLY A 284 27.18 -12.54 -8.82
N GLY A 285 26.96 -11.30 -8.38
CA GLY A 285 26.10 -10.98 -7.23
C GLY A 285 24.63 -11.30 -7.49
N ARG A 286 23.82 -11.29 -6.42
CA ARG A 286 22.38 -11.56 -6.50
C ARG A 286 21.56 -10.35 -6.08
N LEU A 287 20.55 -10.05 -6.88
CA LEU A 287 19.53 -9.04 -6.59
C LEU A 287 18.20 -9.75 -6.29
N LEU A 288 17.55 -9.36 -5.20
CA LEU A 288 16.16 -9.69 -4.91
C LEU A 288 15.33 -8.40 -4.90
N ILE A 289 14.24 -8.39 -5.67
CA ILE A 289 13.26 -7.31 -5.76
C ILE A 289 11.86 -7.89 -5.62
#